data_AF-A0A7X8Z5N5-F1
#
_entry.id   AF-A0A7X8Z5N5-F1
#
_cell.length_a   1.000
_cell.length_b   1.000
_cell.length_c   1.000
_cell.angle_alpha   90.00
_cell.angle_beta   90.00
_cell.angle_gamma   90.00
#
_symmetry.space_group_name_H-M   'P 1'
#
loop_
_entity.id
_entity.type
_entity.pdbx_description
1 polymer ?
#
loop_
_entity_poly.entity_id
_entity_poly.type
_entity_poly.pdbx_seq_one_letter_code
_entity_poly.pdbx_strand_id
1 'polypeptide(L)' 'VKMDYIHGEETVTRLGSKPGSLGFYLPPFDKTKLFSSISTRGSLPKKAFSIGRAEEKRFYMECRRLVTRDS' A
#
# COMPACT_ATOMS: atom_id res chain seq x y z
N VAL A 1 19.14 5.84 5.20
CA VAL A 1 18.52 4.55 4.81
C VAL A 1 17.29 4.84 3.98
N LYS A 2 17.15 4.25 2.78
CA LYS A 2 15.98 4.41 1.90
C LYS A 2 15.19 3.09 1.92
N MET A 3 13.89 3.17 2.19
CA MET A 3 12.99 2.02 2.19
C MET A 3 11.93 2.21 1.12
N ASP A 4 11.84 1.26 0.21
CA ASP A 4 10.82 1.23 -0.85
C ASP A 4 9.85 0.07 -0.60
N TYR A 5 8.54 0.34 -0.73
CA TYR A 5 7.49 -0.66 -0.60
C TYR A 5 7.08 -1.13 -1.99
N ILE A 6 7.42 -2.38 -2.31
CA ILE A 6 7.23 -2.98 -3.64
C ILE A 6 6.36 -4.22 -3.48
N HIS A 7 5.41 -4.41 -4.39
CA HIS A 7 4.51 -5.54 -4.38
C HIS A 7 5.06 -6.67 -5.26
N GLY A 8 4.79 -7.91 -4.87
CA GLY A 8 5.20 -9.12 -5.60
C GLY A 8 6.46 -9.76 -5.03
N GLU A 9 6.36 -11.05 -4.72
CA GLU A 9 7.43 -11.83 -4.09
C GLU A 9 8.70 -11.86 -4.94
N GLU A 10 8.56 -12.14 -6.25
CA GLU A 10 9.69 -12.20 -7.19
C GLU A 10 10.52 -10.90 -7.19
N THR A 11 9.86 -9.74 -7.13
CA THR A 11 10.55 -8.46 -7.13
C THR A 11 11.30 -8.23 -5.83
N VAL A 12 10.72 -8.61 -4.69
CA VAL A 12 11.39 -8.56 -3.37
C VAL A 12 12.60 -9.49 -3.36
N THR A 13 12.46 -10.73 -3.86
CA THR A 13 13.59 -11.68 -3.97
C THR A 13 14.71 -11.08 -4.81
N ARG A 14 14.39 -10.64 -6.04
CA ARG A 14 15.39 -10.15 -6.98
C ARG A 14 16.15 -8.91 -6.49
N LEU A 15 15.47 -7.97 -5.83
CA LEU A 15 16.09 -6.74 -5.34
C LEU A 15 16.78 -6.94 -3.99
N GLY A 16 16.18 -7.73 -3.11
CA GLY A 16 16.72 -8.06 -1.79
C GLY A 16 18.00 -8.90 -1.87
N SER A 17 18.15 -9.74 -2.89
CA SER A 17 19.36 -10.56 -3.11
C SER A 17 20.57 -9.79 -3.65
N LYS A 18 20.45 -8.48 -3.91
CA LYS A 18 21.59 -7.67 -4.37
C LYS A 18 22.52 -7.33 -3.19
N PRO A 19 23.85 -7.25 -3.41
CA PRO A 19 24.77 -6.81 -2.37
C PRO A 19 24.38 -5.46 -1.76
N GLY A 20 24.33 -5.39 -0.43
CA GLY A 20 23.95 -4.16 0.29
C GLY A 20 22.43 -3.89 0.38
N SER A 21 21.59 -4.81 -0.09
CA SER A 21 20.13 -4.73 0.02
C SER A 21 19.57 -5.69 1.08
N LEU A 22 18.36 -5.39 1.55
CA LEU A 22 17.55 -6.28 2.39
C LEU A 22 16.10 -6.26 1.92
N GLY A 23 15.46 -7.42 1.85
CA GLY A 23 14.05 -7.58 1.52
C GLY A 23 13.28 -8.25 2.65
N PHE A 24 12.02 -7.87 2.85
CA PHE A 24 11.12 -8.47 3.83
C PHE A 24 9.87 -9.02 3.13
N TYR A 25 9.47 -10.23 3.50
CA TYR A 25 8.14 -10.75 3.18
C TYR A 25 7.22 -10.50 4.36
N LEU A 26 6.08 -9.89 4.09
CA LEU A 26 5.05 -9.65 5.09
C LEU A 26 3.85 -10.53 4.78
N PRO A 27 3.14 -11.03 5.81
CA PRO A 27 1.90 -11.75 5.59
C PRO A 27 0.89 -10.85 4.89
N PRO A 28 -0.06 -11.42 4.13
CA PRO A 28 -1.11 -10.64 3.47
C PRO A 28 -1.89 -9.85 4.52
N PHE A 29 -2.10 -8.57 4.25
CA PHE A 29 -2.89 -7.70 5.11
C PHE A 29 -4.38 -8.00 4.96
N ASP A 30 -5.06 -8.28 6.07
CA ASP A 30 -6.51 -8.45 6.12
C ASP A 30 -7.19 -7.11 5.86
N LYS A 31 -7.80 -6.97 4.67
CA LYS A 31 -8.45 -5.73 4.22
C LYS A 31 -9.59 -5.29 5.13
N THR A 32 -10.25 -6.22 5.82
CA THR A 32 -11.34 -5.89 6.76
C THR A 32 -10.82 -5.10 7.97
N LYS A 33 -9.52 -5.22 8.28
CA LYS A 33 -8.85 -4.54 9.39
C LYS A 33 -8.23 -3.20 8.99
N LEU A 34 -8.46 -2.72 7.77
CA LEU A 34 -7.86 -1.47 7.29
C LEU A 34 -8.17 -0.29 8.22
N PHE A 35 -9.46 -0.02 8.44
CA PHE A 35 -9.89 1.15 9.19
C PHE A 35 -9.54 1.05 10.68
N SER A 36 -9.72 -0.13 11.29
CA SER A 36 -9.34 -0.34 12.69
C SER A 36 -7.83 -0.21 12.90
N SER A 37 -7.02 -0.70 11.96
CA SER A 37 -5.56 -0.54 12.02
C SER A 37 -5.14 0.92 11.88
N ILE A 38 -5.76 1.69 10.98
CA ILE A 38 -5.48 3.11 10.83
C ILE A 38 -5.85 3.88 12.09
N SER A 39 -7.02 3.60 12.66
CA SER A 39 -7.49 4.28 13.87
C SER A 39 -6.56 4.05 15.06
N THR A 40 -5.97 2.86 15.19
CA THR A 40 -5.13 2.52 16.35
C THR A 40 -3.65 2.83 16.12
N ARG A 41 -3.15 2.74 14.88
CA ARG A 41 -1.71 2.74 14.56
C ARG A 41 -1.27 3.81 13.56
N GLY A 42 -2.20 4.60 13.02
CA GLY A 42 -1.91 5.61 12.01
C GLY A 42 -1.79 5.05 10.59
N SER A 43 -1.22 5.83 9.69
CA SER A 43 -1.20 5.49 8.26
C SER A 43 -0.33 4.28 7.95
N LEU A 44 -0.81 3.43 7.04
CA LEU A 44 -0.02 2.33 6.50
C LEU A 44 0.95 2.82 5.42
N PRO A 45 2.08 2.13 5.21
CA PRO A 45 2.96 2.42 4.09
C PRO A 45 2.22 2.40 2.75
N LYS A 46 2.68 3.24 1.82
CA LYS A 46 2.17 3.19 0.44
C LYS A 46 2.34 1.77 -0.10
N LYS A 47 1.30 1.26 -0.78
CA LYS A 47 1.27 -0.10 -1.36
C LYS A 47 1.29 -1.25 -0.33
N ALA A 48 0.89 -1.01 0.93
CA ALA A 48 0.74 -2.06 1.94
C ALA A 48 -0.31 -3.13 1.55
N PHE A 49 -1.33 -2.75 0.81
CA PHE A 49 -2.34 -3.67 0.27
C PHE A 49 -2.88 -3.12 -1.06
N SER A 50 -3.48 -4.00 -1.86
CA SER A 50 -4.22 -3.65 -3.06
C SER A 50 -5.72 -3.93 -2.83
N ILE A 51 -6.58 -2.90 -2.88
CA ILE A 51 -8.04 -3.08 -2.89
C ILE A 51 -8.51 -3.28 -4.34
N GLY A 52 -9.43 -4.22 -4.51
CA GLY A 52 -10.12 -4.51 -5.77
C GLY A 52 -9.30 -5.32 -6.79
N ARG A 53 -10.02 -5.95 -7.72
CA ARG A 53 -9.47 -6.60 -8.92
C ARG A 53 -9.02 -5.53 -9.93
N ALA A 54 -8.16 -5.88 -10.89
CA ALA A 54 -7.60 -4.89 -11.83
C ALA A 54 -8.68 -4.15 -12.64
N GLU A 55 -9.77 -4.85 -12.95
CA GLU A 55 -10.98 -4.36 -13.58
C GLU A 55 -11.76 -3.37 -12.71
N GLU A 56 -11.85 -3.60 -11.40
CA GLU A 56 -12.53 -2.71 -10.44
C GLU A 56 -11.75 -1.41 -10.23
N LYS A 57 -10.41 -1.45 -10.41
CA LYS A 57 -9.55 -0.26 -10.35
C LYS A 57 -9.82 0.74 -11.46
N ARG A 58 -10.38 0.30 -12.59
CA ARG A 58 -10.75 1.20 -13.71
C ARG A 58 -11.81 2.23 -13.32
N PHE A 59 -12.57 1.97 -12.25
CA PHE A 59 -13.65 2.85 -11.77
C PHE A 59 -13.23 3.74 -10.59
N TYR A 60 -11.95 3.74 -10.18
CA TYR A 60 -11.46 4.59 -9.07
C TYR A 60 -11.50 6.10 -9.36
N MET A 61 -11.98 6.51 -10.53
CA MET A 61 -12.09 7.92 -10.95
C MET A 61 -13.33 8.63 -10.36
N GLU A 62 -14.09 8.02 -9.45
CA GLU A 62 -15.14 8.71 -8.70
C GLU A 62 -14.55 9.44 -7.48
N CYS A 63 -13.80 10.52 -7.73
CA CYS A 63 -13.35 11.40 -6.66
C CYS A 63 -14.45 12.41 -6.28
N ARG A 64 -14.82 12.46 -4.99
CA ARG A 64 -15.61 13.55 -4.42
C ARG A 64 -14.75 14.81 -4.36
N ARG A 65 -15.16 15.88 -5.06
CA ARG A 65 -14.47 17.19 -5.05
C ARG A 65 -14.40 17.71 -3.61
N LEU A 66 -13.19 17.89 -3.09
CA LEU A 66 -12.96 18.60 -1.84
C LEU A 66 -13.20 20.09 -2.12
N VAL A 67 -14.31 20.63 -1.60
CA VAL A 67 -14.53 22.07 -1.56
C VAL A 67 -13.94 22.61 -0.27
N THR A 68 -12.89 23.42 -0.37
CA THR A 68 -12.51 24.33 0.71
C THR A 68 -13.67 25.31 0.88
N ARG A 69 -14.25 25.38 2.08
CA ARG A 69 -15.14 26.49 2.44
C ARG A 69 -14.23 27.70 2.61
N ASP A 70 -14.41 28.69 1.76
CA ASP A 70 -13.78 29.99 1.95
C ASP A 70 -14.22 30.56 3.32
N SER A 71 -13.25 31.16 4.00
CA SER A 71 -13.32 31.67 5.38
C SER A 71 -14.21 32.89 5.50
#